data_AF-A0A1I1W3V5-F1
#
_entry.id   AF-A0A1I1W3V5-F1
#
_cell.length_a   1.000
_cell.length_b   1.000
_cell.length_c   1.000
_cell.angle_alpha   90.00
_cell.angle_beta   90.00
_cell.angle_gamma   90.00
#
_symmetry.space_group_name_H-M   'P 1'
#
loop_
_entity.id
_entity.type
_entity.pdbx_description
1 polymer ?
#
loop_
_entity_poly.entity_id
_entity_poly.type
_entity_poly.pdbx_seq_one_letter_code
_entity_poly.pdbx_strand_id
1 'polypeptide(L)'
;MKESKEHILITSLKLFLQKSFKDVTMKDIVEGAGMSKGAIYHYFNSKEQVFEEVVEHFFINMMMTDLNAIPLHSLKQFYTDLISDMEEKRKKRGKLIHENKDDPFNVNYYYLIFDAMKILPDFKEKLFAHQKEEIKVWTYRIKHAREAGEIKSAMTDAQLAKLFIYSGDGVGISMIMEETSNKMKAEIKTLWDGLYNSIKA
;
A
#
# COMPACT_ATOMS: atom_id res chain seq x y z
N MET A 1 4.06 1.21 28.20
CA MET A 1 3.93 -0.18 27.70
C MET A 1 3.43 -0.23 26.26
N LYS A 2 2.22 0.30 25.94
CA LYS A 2 1.70 0.28 24.55
C LYS A 2 2.55 1.13 23.58
N GLU A 3 2.94 2.32 24.03
CA GLU A 3 3.83 3.23 23.29
C GLU A 3 5.22 2.62 23.02
N SER A 4 5.74 1.81 23.96
CA SER A 4 7.04 1.15 23.80
C SER A 4 6.99 0.04 22.74
N LYS A 5 5.92 -0.76 22.70
CA LYS A 5 5.74 -1.78 21.66
C LYS A 5 5.58 -1.15 20.28
N GLU A 6 4.76 -0.10 20.19
CA GLU A 6 4.55 0.65 18.94
C GLU A 6 5.84 1.29 18.42
N HIS A 7 6.65 1.88 19.30
CA HIS A 7 7.97 2.42 18.95
C HIS A 7 8.90 1.35 18.35
N ILE A 8 8.90 0.14 18.93
CA ILE A 8 9.69 -1.00 18.40
C ILE A 8 9.19 -1.39 17.01
N LEU A 9 7.87 -1.47 16.81
CA LEU A 9 7.28 -1.82 15.52
C LEU A 9 7.57 -0.77 14.45
N ILE A 10 7.45 0.53 14.75
CA ILE A 10 7.76 1.62 13.81
C ILE A 10 9.25 1.59 13.44
N THR A 11 10.13 1.42 14.43
CA THR A 11 11.58 1.30 14.19
C THR A 11 11.89 0.10 13.30
N SER A 12 11.28 -1.05 13.60
CA SER A 12 11.50 -2.28 12.83
C SER A 12 10.96 -2.16 11.41
N LEU A 13 9.80 -1.54 11.23
CA LEU A 13 9.25 -1.21 9.92
C LEU A 13 10.25 -0.41 9.09
N LYS A 14 10.87 0.65 9.63
CA LYS A 14 11.88 1.43 8.91
C LYS A 14 13.05 0.56 8.44
N LEU A 15 13.54 -0.31 9.32
CA LEU A 15 14.63 -1.23 8.98
C LEU A 15 14.23 -2.20 7.84
N PHE A 16 13.02 -2.77 7.90
CA PHE A 16 12.50 -3.69 6.86
C PHE A 16 12.13 -3.00 5.53
N LEU A 17 11.91 -1.69 5.54
CA LEU A 17 11.68 -0.91 4.31
C LEU A 17 12.98 -0.50 3.62
N GLN A 18 14.06 -0.37 4.39
CA GLN A 18 15.40 -0.03 3.90
C GLN A 18 16.21 -1.26 3.50
N LYS A 19 15.96 -2.41 4.14
CA LYS A 19 16.70 -3.65 3.97
C LYS A 19 15.72 -4.82 3.94
N SER A 20 16.05 -5.87 3.19
CA SER A 20 15.23 -7.09 3.22
C SER A 20 15.18 -7.70 4.63
N PHE A 21 14.16 -8.48 4.94
CA PHE A 21 14.01 -9.19 6.20
C PHE A 21 15.29 -9.96 6.59
N LYS A 22 15.97 -10.55 5.60
CA LYS A 22 17.18 -11.35 5.81
C LYS A 22 18.33 -10.51 6.39
N ASP A 23 18.41 -9.24 6.00
CA ASP A 23 19.53 -8.34 6.33
C ASP A 23 19.31 -7.56 7.64
N VAL A 24 18.11 -7.64 8.22
CA VAL A 24 17.80 -7.09 9.53
C VAL A 24 18.07 -8.13 10.61
N THR A 25 18.65 -7.71 11.74
CA THR A 25 18.89 -8.55 12.92
C THR A 25 18.17 -8.01 14.15
N MET A 26 18.00 -8.85 15.17
CA MET A 26 17.52 -8.38 16.48
C MET A 26 18.43 -7.31 17.10
N LYS A 27 19.74 -7.34 16.78
CA LYS A 27 20.67 -6.32 17.24
C LYS A 27 20.37 -4.96 16.59
N ASP A 28 20.11 -4.94 15.29
CA ASP A 28 19.74 -3.71 14.56
C ASP A 28 18.45 -3.10 15.14
N ILE A 29 17.47 -3.94 15.50
CA ILE A 29 16.21 -3.49 16.11
C ILE A 29 16.45 -2.89 17.49
N VAL A 30 17.28 -3.55 18.33
CA VAL A 30 17.64 -3.04 19.67
C VAL A 30 18.35 -1.69 19.57
N GLU A 31 19.35 -1.59 18.69
CA GLU A 31 20.13 -0.37 18.49
C GLU A 31 19.27 0.75 17.89
N GLY A 32 18.48 0.45 16.86
CA GLY A 32 17.58 1.41 16.23
C GLY A 32 16.48 1.92 17.16
N ALA A 33 15.99 1.09 18.07
CA ALA A 33 14.95 1.48 19.02
C ALA A 33 15.51 2.31 20.19
N GLY A 34 16.84 2.28 20.41
CA GLY A 34 17.49 2.92 21.56
C GLY A 34 17.09 2.30 22.91
N MET A 35 16.69 1.02 22.91
CA MET A 35 16.20 0.31 24.09
C MET A 35 17.20 -0.76 24.54
N SER A 36 17.08 -1.21 25.79
CA SER A 36 17.91 -2.34 26.25
C SER A 36 17.48 -3.65 25.58
N LYS A 37 18.43 -4.58 25.42
CA LYS A 37 18.13 -5.92 24.90
C LYS A 37 17.00 -6.59 25.71
N GLY A 38 17.07 -6.56 27.05
CA GLY A 38 16.03 -7.13 27.90
C GLY A 38 14.65 -6.50 27.68
N ALA A 39 14.58 -5.20 27.42
CA ALA A 39 13.32 -4.52 27.14
C ALA A 39 12.69 -4.95 25.80
N ILE A 40 13.50 -5.11 24.74
CA ILE A 40 13.00 -5.61 23.44
C ILE A 40 12.54 -7.07 23.57
N TYR A 41 13.36 -7.93 24.19
CA TYR A 41 13.06 -9.34 24.35
C TYR A 41 11.88 -9.61 25.31
N HIS A 42 11.47 -8.63 26.10
CA HIS A 42 10.21 -8.69 26.86
C HIS A 42 8.97 -8.63 25.95
N TYR A 43 9.04 -7.91 24.82
CA TYR A 43 7.93 -7.79 23.87
C TYR A 43 8.00 -8.84 22.76
N PHE A 44 9.20 -9.14 22.27
CA PHE A 44 9.40 -9.98 21.09
C PHE A 44 10.51 -11.01 21.32
N ASN A 45 10.18 -12.28 21.11
CA ASN A 45 11.10 -13.39 21.32
C ASN A 45 12.03 -13.62 20.10
N SER A 46 11.64 -13.13 18.92
CA SER A 46 12.38 -13.32 17.68
C SER A 46 12.13 -12.20 16.67
N LYS A 47 12.99 -12.14 15.64
CA LYS A 47 12.82 -11.21 14.52
C LYS A 47 11.58 -11.56 13.69
N GLU A 48 11.29 -12.85 13.56
CA GLU A 48 10.11 -13.38 12.86
C GLU A 48 8.83 -12.85 13.51
N GLN A 49 8.75 -12.87 14.85
CA GLN A 49 7.61 -12.33 15.59
C GLN A 49 7.48 -10.81 15.37
N VAL A 50 8.59 -10.07 15.42
CA VAL A 50 8.58 -8.62 15.11
C VAL A 50 8.07 -8.38 13.69
N PHE A 51 8.56 -9.16 12.72
CA PHE A 51 8.20 -8.99 11.32
C PHE A 51 6.73 -9.33 11.05
N GLU A 52 6.23 -10.43 11.61
CA GLU A 52 4.81 -10.79 11.55
C GLU A 52 3.94 -9.65 12.08
N GLU A 53 4.24 -9.14 13.27
CA GLU A 53 3.48 -8.03 13.84
C GLU A 53 3.61 -6.74 13.04
N VAL A 54 4.79 -6.43 12.48
CA VAL A 54 4.97 -5.31 11.55
C VAL A 54 4.04 -5.50 10.35
N VAL A 55 4.04 -6.67 9.71
CA VAL A 55 3.19 -6.92 8.55
C VAL A 55 1.72 -6.82 8.94
N GLU A 56 1.27 -7.42 10.04
CA GLU A 56 -0.14 -7.37 10.45
C GLU A 56 -0.62 -5.96 10.80
N HIS A 57 0.19 -5.20 11.56
CA HIS A 57 -0.18 -3.84 11.97
C HIS A 57 -0.12 -2.85 10.82
N PHE A 58 0.80 -3.04 9.88
CA PHE A 58 1.07 -2.07 8.84
C PHE A 58 0.48 -2.44 7.49
N PHE A 59 0.53 -3.68 7.03
CA PHE A 59 0.02 -4.04 5.69
C PHE A 59 -1.46 -3.67 5.53
N ILE A 60 -2.30 -4.04 6.50
CA ILE A 60 -3.75 -3.79 6.45
C ILE A 60 -4.05 -2.29 6.44
N ASN A 61 -3.40 -1.52 7.33
CA ASN A 61 -3.69 -0.10 7.51
C ASN A 61 -2.98 0.81 6.49
N MET A 62 -1.84 0.37 5.96
CA MET A 62 -0.98 1.19 5.11
C MET A 62 -1.16 0.89 3.63
N MET A 63 -1.47 -0.34 3.24
CA MET A 63 -1.48 -0.77 1.84
C MET A 63 -2.87 -1.06 1.31
N MET A 64 -3.80 -1.49 2.16
CA MET A 64 -5.16 -1.80 1.71
C MET A 64 -6.08 -0.57 1.83
N THR A 65 -6.83 -0.30 0.77
CA THR A 65 -7.93 0.67 0.81
C THR A 65 -9.24 -0.08 0.89
N ASP A 66 -10.04 0.23 1.91
CA ASP A 66 -11.43 -0.21 1.93
C ASP A 66 -12.23 0.59 0.89
N LEU A 67 -12.33 0.04 -0.31
CA LEU A 67 -13.06 0.64 -1.43
C LEU A 67 -14.57 0.73 -1.18
N ASN A 68 -15.09 0.01 -0.18
CA ASN A 68 -16.49 0.11 0.22
C ASN A 68 -16.75 1.36 1.07
N ALA A 69 -15.73 1.90 1.74
CA ALA A 69 -15.83 3.16 2.47
C ALA A 69 -15.91 4.38 1.55
N ILE A 70 -15.53 4.24 0.27
CA ILE A 70 -15.66 5.30 -0.73
C ILE A 70 -17.14 5.36 -1.16
N PRO A 71 -17.82 6.52 -1.04
CA PRO A 71 -19.25 6.61 -1.39
C PRO A 71 -19.52 6.28 -2.87
N LEU A 72 -20.77 5.93 -3.19
CA LEU A 72 -21.20 5.71 -4.57
C LEU A 72 -21.51 7.04 -5.26
N HIS A 73 -20.64 7.38 -6.21
CA HIS A 73 -20.70 8.56 -7.07
C HIS A 73 -20.43 8.16 -8.52
N SER A 74 -20.20 9.14 -9.39
CA SER A 74 -19.67 8.92 -10.74
C SER A 74 -18.32 8.19 -10.70
N LEU A 75 -17.98 7.49 -11.79
CA LEU A 75 -16.67 6.86 -11.95
C LEU A 75 -15.55 7.89 -11.79
N LYS A 76 -15.72 9.09 -12.39
CA LYS A 76 -14.78 10.21 -12.25
C LYS A 76 -14.49 10.57 -10.79
N GLN A 77 -15.56 10.69 -9.99
CA GLN A 77 -15.42 11.06 -8.58
C GLN A 77 -14.82 9.90 -7.78
N PHE A 78 -15.27 8.66 -8.03
CA PHE A 78 -14.79 7.46 -7.35
C PHE A 78 -13.26 7.32 -7.39
N TYR A 79 -12.64 7.40 -8.57
CA TYR A 79 -11.19 7.25 -8.64
C TYR A 79 -10.43 8.50 -8.16
N THR A 80 -11.05 9.68 -8.19
CA THR A 80 -10.47 10.91 -7.62
C THR A 80 -10.41 10.83 -6.09
N ASP A 81 -11.46 10.30 -5.47
CA ASP A 81 -11.52 10.04 -4.04
C ASP A 81 -10.52 8.96 -3.64
N LEU A 82 -10.42 7.88 -4.42
CA LEU A 82 -9.42 6.83 -4.22
C LEU A 82 -7.98 7.37 -4.24
N ILE A 83 -7.62 8.17 -5.24
CA ILE A 83 -6.30 8.82 -5.32
C ILE A 83 -6.06 9.73 -4.09
N SER A 84 -7.11 10.39 -3.61
CA SER A 84 -7.02 11.28 -2.45
C SER A 84 -6.80 10.51 -1.15
N ASP A 85 -7.52 9.39 -0.95
CA ASP A 85 -7.30 8.46 0.18
C ASP A 85 -5.88 7.89 0.17
N MET A 86 -5.41 7.43 -0.99
CA MET A 86 -4.04 6.91 -1.16
C MET A 86 -2.99 7.95 -0.76
N GLU A 87 -3.17 9.22 -1.17
CA GLU A 87 -2.26 10.31 -0.82
C GLU A 87 -2.33 10.70 0.67
N GLU A 88 -3.53 10.68 1.27
CA GLU A 88 -3.68 10.94 2.70
C GLU A 88 -2.98 9.86 3.53
N LYS A 89 -3.18 8.58 3.17
CA LYS A 89 -2.47 7.47 3.79
C LYS A 89 -0.96 7.62 3.60
N ARG A 90 -0.49 7.93 2.38
CA ARG A 90 0.94 8.20 2.12
C ARG A 90 1.50 9.30 3.03
N LYS A 91 0.80 10.42 3.19
CA LYS A 91 1.21 11.51 4.09
C LYS A 91 1.22 11.08 5.56
N LYS A 92 0.21 10.34 6.03
CA LYS A 92 0.15 9.81 7.40
C LYS A 92 1.34 8.87 7.66
N ARG A 93 1.64 7.99 6.70
CA ARG A 93 2.80 7.08 6.76
C ARG A 93 4.10 7.86 6.80
N GLY A 94 4.32 8.79 5.88
CA GLY A 94 5.55 9.59 5.86
C GLY A 94 5.82 10.32 7.17
N LYS A 95 4.76 10.84 7.82
CA LYS A 95 4.89 11.41 9.19
C LYS A 95 5.29 10.37 10.23
N LEU A 96 4.67 9.18 10.20
CA LEU A 96 4.96 8.09 11.15
C LEU A 96 6.42 7.63 11.04
N ILE A 97 6.88 7.36 9.82
CA ILE A 97 8.23 6.86 9.58
C ILE A 97 9.29 7.96 9.48
N HIS A 98 8.92 9.23 9.70
CA HIS A 98 9.80 10.39 9.57
C HIS A 98 10.47 10.47 8.19
N GLU A 99 9.72 10.14 7.12
CA GLU A 99 10.16 10.40 5.75
C GLU A 99 10.39 11.91 5.62
N ASN A 100 11.66 12.31 5.59
CA ASN A 100 12.03 13.67 5.24
C ASN A 100 11.71 13.85 3.74
N LYS A 101 11.21 15.01 3.33
CA LYS A 101 10.95 15.25 1.88
C LYS A 101 12.21 15.16 1.02
N ASP A 102 13.37 15.32 1.66
CA ASP A 102 14.71 15.22 1.10
C ASP A 102 15.41 13.92 1.50
N ASP A 103 14.67 12.95 2.06
CA ASP A 103 15.23 11.66 2.41
C ASP A 103 15.46 10.83 1.13
N PRO A 104 16.72 10.55 0.74
CA PRO A 104 17.01 9.69 -0.41
C PRO A 104 16.58 8.23 -0.19
N PHE A 105 16.12 7.85 1.01
CA PHE A 105 15.58 6.52 1.27
C PHE A 105 14.23 6.33 0.57
N ASN A 106 14.29 5.79 -0.64
CA ASN A 106 13.17 5.28 -1.41
C ASN A 106 12.52 4.12 -0.64
N VAL A 107 11.48 4.40 0.16
CA VAL A 107 10.76 3.41 0.95
C VAL A 107 10.18 2.34 0.03
N ASN A 108 10.76 1.14 0.05
CA ASN A 108 10.38 0.06 -0.85
C ASN A 108 9.46 -0.95 -0.16
N TYR A 109 8.15 -0.72 -0.27
CA TYR A 109 7.14 -1.63 0.28
C TYR A 109 7.14 -3.01 -0.39
N TYR A 110 7.74 -3.17 -1.57
CA TYR A 110 7.82 -4.48 -2.22
C TYR A 110 8.78 -5.43 -1.50
N TYR A 111 9.81 -4.94 -0.80
CA TYR A 111 10.60 -5.79 0.08
C TYR A 111 9.73 -6.40 1.17
N LEU A 112 8.92 -5.58 1.84
CA LEU A 112 7.99 -6.04 2.87
C LEU A 112 6.98 -7.05 2.30
N ILE A 113 6.37 -6.77 1.14
CA ILE A 113 5.40 -7.67 0.50
C ILE A 113 6.07 -8.99 0.11
N PHE A 114 7.21 -8.96 -0.58
CA PHE A 114 7.86 -10.18 -1.06
C PHE A 114 8.43 -11.03 0.07
N ASP A 115 8.96 -10.41 1.12
CA ASP A 115 9.41 -11.13 2.31
C ASP A 115 8.22 -11.71 3.07
N ALA A 116 7.12 -10.95 3.22
CA ALA A 116 5.89 -11.45 3.83
C ALA A 116 5.31 -12.63 3.05
N MET A 117 5.29 -12.59 1.72
CA MET A 117 4.84 -13.71 0.88
C MET A 117 5.69 -14.97 1.04
N LYS A 118 6.98 -14.83 1.39
CA LYS A 118 7.90 -15.97 1.58
C LYS A 118 7.86 -16.53 3.00
N ILE A 119 7.65 -15.67 3.99
CA ILE A 119 7.84 -15.99 5.40
C ILE A 119 6.51 -16.33 6.08
N LEU A 120 5.44 -15.62 5.73
CA LEU A 120 4.15 -15.72 6.41
C LEU A 120 3.22 -16.66 5.64
N PRO A 121 2.79 -17.80 6.23
CA PRO A 121 2.08 -18.86 5.51
C PRO A 121 0.79 -18.42 4.82
N ASP A 122 0.02 -17.52 5.45
CA ASP A 122 -1.32 -17.10 4.97
C ASP A 122 -1.31 -15.74 4.26
N PHE A 123 -0.14 -15.11 4.11
CA PHE A 123 -0.07 -13.75 3.60
C PHE A 123 -0.45 -13.68 2.11
N LYS A 124 -0.08 -14.71 1.34
CA LYS A 124 -0.41 -14.79 -0.08
C LYS A 124 -1.91 -14.90 -0.30
N GLU A 125 -2.59 -15.71 0.51
CA GLU A 125 -4.04 -15.90 0.50
C GLU A 125 -4.75 -14.60 0.87
N LYS A 126 -4.28 -13.89 1.91
CA LYS A 126 -4.79 -12.57 2.29
C LYS A 126 -4.64 -11.55 1.15
N LEU A 127 -3.48 -11.50 0.49
CA LEU A 127 -3.23 -10.61 -0.66
C LEU A 127 -4.18 -10.92 -1.84
N PHE A 128 -4.36 -12.20 -2.18
CA PHE A 128 -5.29 -12.58 -3.25
C PHE A 128 -6.75 -12.29 -2.91
N ALA A 129 -7.15 -12.50 -1.65
CA ALA A 129 -8.50 -12.17 -1.19
C ALA A 129 -8.80 -10.67 -1.34
N HIS A 130 -7.84 -9.81 -0.95
CA HIS A 130 -7.94 -8.37 -1.15
C HIS A 130 -8.04 -8.00 -2.64
N GLN A 131 -7.15 -8.52 -3.47
CA GLN A 131 -7.17 -8.26 -4.92
C GLN A 131 -8.51 -8.68 -5.56
N LYS A 132 -9.07 -9.81 -5.13
CA LYS A 132 -10.37 -10.28 -5.62
C LYS A 132 -11.51 -9.34 -5.23
N GLU A 133 -11.52 -8.85 -4.00
CA GLU A 133 -12.53 -7.89 -3.54
C GLU A 133 -12.37 -6.55 -4.24
N GLU A 134 -11.14 -6.08 -4.46
CA GLU A 134 -10.85 -4.86 -5.20
C GLU A 134 -11.39 -4.91 -6.63
N ILE A 135 -11.09 -5.99 -7.38
CA ILE A 135 -11.60 -6.18 -8.75
C ILE A 135 -13.13 -6.21 -8.74
N LYS A 136 -13.75 -6.84 -7.75
CA LYS A 136 -15.22 -6.90 -7.61
C LYS A 136 -15.82 -5.53 -7.39
N VAL A 137 -15.27 -4.72 -6.47
CA VAL A 137 -15.76 -3.36 -6.22
C VAL A 137 -15.59 -2.49 -7.46
N TRP A 138 -14.40 -2.48 -8.09
CA TRP A 138 -14.17 -1.71 -9.32
C TRP A 138 -15.12 -2.11 -10.46
N THR A 139 -15.34 -3.41 -10.65
CA THR A 139 -16.28 -3.91 -11.66
C THR A 139 -17.69 -3.40 -11.40
N TYR A 140 -18.13 -3.39 -10.14
CA TYR A 140 -19.42 -2.81 -9.75
C TYR A 140 -19.51 -1.30 -10.02
N ARG A 141 -18.46 -0.51 -9.70
CA ARG A 141 -18.43 0.94 -9.98
C ARG A 141 -18.52 1.24 -11.46
N ILE A 142 -17.79 0.49 -12.28
CA ILE A 142 -17.79 0.66 -13.74
C ILE A 142 -19.14 0.27 -14.34
N LYS A 143 -19.74 -0.83 -13.88
CA LYS A 143 -21.09 -1.22 -14.28
C LYS A 143 -22.10 -0.11 -13.95
N HIS A 144 -22.05 0.44 -12.75
CA HIS A 144 -22.93 1.54 -12.34
C HIS A 144 -22.77 2.77 -13.22
N ALA A 145 -21.53 3.18 -13.51
CA ALA A 145 -21.24 4.31 -14.39
C ALA A 145 -21.77 4.09 -15.82
N ARG A 146 -21.67 2.85 -16.34
CA ARG A 146 -22.22 2.50 -17.65
C ARG A 146 -23.75 2.56 -17.66
N GLU A 147 -24.41 2.00 -16.65
CA GLU A 147 -25.87 2.02 -16.52
C GLU A 147 -26.41 3.45 -16.36
N ALA A 148 -25.64 4.34 -15.71
CA ALA A 148 -25.94 5.76 -15.59
C ALA A 148 -25.63 6.57 -16.87
N GLY A 149 -25.07 5.96 -17.91
CA GLY A 149 -24.70 6.63 -19.16
C GLY A 149 -23.46 7.52 -19.06
N GLU A 150 -22.64 7.40 -18.01
CA GLU A 150 -21.40 8.17 -17.84
C GLU A 150 -20.30 7.72 -18.82
N ILE A 151 -20.27 6.42 -19.14
CA ILE A 151 -19.26 5.80 -19.99
C ILE A 151 -19.87 4.94 -21.10
N LYS A 152 -19.16 4.84 -22.22
CA LYS A 152 -19.47 3.98 -23.36
C LYS A 152 -18.19 3.35 -23.91
N SER A 153 -18.08 2.02 -23.81
CA SER A 153 -16.93 1.26 -24.30
C SER A 153 -17.34 -0.15 -24.72
N ALA A 154 -16.64 -0.71 -25.71
CA ALA A 154 -16.78 -2.10 -26.12
C ALA A 154 -16.17 -3.09 -25.11
N MET A 155 -15.30 -2.60 -24.22
CA MET A 155 -14.71 -3.43 -23.17
C MET A 155 -15.75 -3.79 -22.11
N THR A 156 -15.65 -5.00 -21.57
CA THR A 156 -16.45 -5.45 -20.42
C THR A 156 -16.08 -4.66 -19.16
N ASP A 157 -17.00 -4.61 -18.20
CA ASP A 157 -16.78 -3.89 -16.94
C ASP A 157 -15.56 -4.45 -16.16
N ALA A 158 -15.36 -5.77 -16.20
CA ALA A 158 -14.22 -6.42 -15.58
C ALA A 158 -12.88 -6.11 -16.27
N GLN A 159 -12.88 -5.93 -17.60
CA GLN A 159 -11.67 -5.53 -18.32
C GLN A 159 -11.29 -4.08 -17.99
N LEU A 160 -12.28 -3.17 -17.97
CA LEU A 160 -12.04 -1.78 -17.57
C LEU A 160 -11.57 -1.70 -16.11
N ALA A 161 -12.14 -2.49 -15.20
CA ALA A 161 -11.71 -2.55 -13.80
C ALA A 161 -10.23 -2.89 -13.71
N LYS A 162 -9.81 -3.95 -14.40
CA LYS A 162 -8.41 -4.38 -14.46
C LYS A 162 -7.50 -3.33 -15.07
N LEU A 163 -7.95 -2.57 -16.08
CA LEU A 163 -7.13 -1.50 -16.65
C LEU A 163 -6.86 -0.37 -15.64
N PHE A 164 -7.86 0.07 -14.89
CA PHE A 164 -7.65 1.07 -13.84
C PHE A 164 -6.72 0.54 -12.74
N ILE A 165 -6.97 -0.67 -12.22
CA ILE A 165 -6.15 -1.28 -11.17
C ILE A 165 -4.70 -1.48 -11.65
N TYR A 166 -4.49 -2.19 -12.76
CA TYR A 166 -3.14 -2.57 -13.21
C TYR A 166 -2.32 -1.37 -13.72
N SER A 167 -2.97 -0.33 -14.25
CA SER A 167 -2.25 0.91 -14.56
C SER A 167 -1.77 1.59 -13.29
N GLY A 168 -2.57 1.63 -12.22
CA GLY A 168 -2.16 2.14 -10.91
C GLY A 168 -1.00 1.33 -10.31
N ASP A 169 -1.12 0.00 -10.30
CA ASP A 169 -0.07 -0.91 -9.81
C ASP A 169 1.25 -0.73 -10.59
N GLY A 170 1.16 -0.56 -11.92
CA GLY A 170 2.30 -0.35 -12.80
C GLY A 170 3.07 0.93 -12.48
N VAL A 171 2.37 2.02 -12.15
CA VAL A 171 3.01 3.27 -11.69
C VAL A 171 3.83 3.02 -10.43
N GLY A 172 3.29 2.26 -9.48
CA GLY A 172 3.98 1.91 -8.23
C GLY A 172 5.33 1.23 -8.47
N ILE A 173 5.37 0.26 -9.40
CA ILE A 173 6.60 -0.45 -9.76
C ILE A 173 7.59 0.48 -10.49
N SER A 174 7.11 1.26 -11.47
CA SER A 174 7.96 2.16 -12.28
C SER A 174 8.68 3.17 -11.40
N MET A 175 7.99 3.76 -10.43
CA MET A 175 8.56 4.80 -9.57
C MET A 175 9.63 4.29 -8.61
N ILE A 176 9.60 3.01 -8.26
CA ILE A 176 10.69 2.40 -7.51
C ILE A 176 11.92 2.22 -8.38
N MET A 177 11.72 1.78 -9.62
CA MET A 177 12.83 1.62 -10.57
C MET A 177 13.48 2.96 -10.94
N GLU A 178 12.70 4.03 -10.97
CA GLU A 178 13.17 5.38 -11.32
C GLU A 178 13.63 6.23 -10.13
N GLU A 179 13.54 5.71 -8.89
CA GLU A 179 13.83 6.44 -7.65
C GLU A 179 13.01 7.76 -7.48
N THR A 180 11.82 7.84 -8.07
CA THR A 180 10.97 9.05 -8.10
C THR A 180 9.62 8.85 -7.40
N SER A 181 9.64 8.59 -6.09
CA SER A 181 8.42 8.34 -5.30
C SER A 181 7.48 9.55 -5.16
N ASN A 182 7.95 10.78 -5.38
CA ASN A 182 7.19 12.01 -5.17
C ASN A 182 6.18 12.35 -6.29
N LYS A 183 6.21 11.65 -7.43
CA LYS A 183 5.32 11.89 -8.58
C LYS A 183 4.15 10.93 -8.68
N MET A 184 4.19 9.80 -7.95
CA MET A 184 3.04 9.22 -7.28
C MET A 184 1.66 9.36 -7.93
N LYS A 185 0.87 10.06 -7.13
CA LYS A 185 -0.43 10.64 -7.41
C LYS A 185 -0.58 11.28 -8.78
N ALA A 186 0.40 12.08 -9.22
CA ALA A 186 0.25 12.85 -10.46
C ALA A 186 0.21 11.93 -11.67
N GLU A 187 1.04 10.89 -11.68
CA GLU A 187 1.10 9.92 -12.77
C GLU A 187 -0.15 9.04 -12.81
N ILE A 188 -0.56 8.46 -11.67
CA ILE A 188 -1.82 7.67 -11.58
C ILE A 188 -3.01 8.50 -12.05
N LYS A 189 -3.12 9.75 -11.56
CA LYS A 189 -4.20 10.65 -11.96
C LYS A 189 -4.17 10.91 -13.47
N THR A 190 -3.00 11.12 -14.05
CA THR A 190 -2.86 11.40 -15.49
C THR A 190 -3.31 10.20 -16.33
N LEU A 191 -2.86 8.99 -15.98
CA LEU A 191 -3.26 7.76 -16.66
C LEU A 191 -4.76 7.49 -16.53
N TRP A 192 -5.31 7.64 -15.32
CA TRP A 192 -6.74 7.39 -15.06
C TRP A 192 -7.64 8.45 -15.70
N ASP A 193 -7.21 9.72 -15.71
CA ASP A 193 -7.92 10.79 -16.44
C ASP A 193 -7.92 10.50 -17.95
N GLY A 194 -6.79 10.06 -18.51
CA GLY A 194 -6.68 9.67 -19.92
C GLY A 194 -7.58 8.48 -20.26
N LEU A 195 -7.53 7.42 -19.45
CA LEU A 195 -8.39 6.24 -19.62
C LEU A 195 -9.87 6.62 -19.52
N TYR A 196 -10.26 7.39 -18.51
CA TYR A 196 -11.64 7.88 -18.34
C TYR A 196 -12.11 8.69 -19.55
N ASN A 197 -11.31 9.65 -20.01
CA ASN A 197 -11.66 10.49 -21.15
C ASN A 197 -11.84 9.67 -22.45
N SER A 198 -11.11 8.57 -22.60
CA SER A 198 -11.23 7.68 -23.77
C SER A 198 -12.51 6.85 -23.81
N ILE A 199 -13.19 6.68 -22.67
CA ILE A 199 -14.41 5.87 -22.53
C ILE A 199 -15.64 6.68 -22.12
N LYS A 200 -15.51 7.99 -21.93
CA LYS A 200 -16.62 8.87 -21.55
C LYS A 200 -17.66 8.92 -22.67
N ALA A 201 -18.95 8.82 -22.32
CA ALA A 201 -20.06 8.84 -23.26
C ALA A 201 -20.31 10.23 -23.89
#